data_AF-F3FTV2-F1
#
_entry.id   AF-F3FTV2-F1
#
_cell.length_a   1.000
_cell.length_b   1.000
_cell.length_c   1.000
_cell.angle_alpha   90.00
_cell.angle_beta   90.00
_cell.angle_gamma   90.00
#
_symmetry.space_group_name_H-M   'P 1'
#
loop_
_entity.id
_entity.type
_entity.pdbx_description
1 polymer ?
#
loop_
_entity_poly.entity_id
_entity_poly.type
_entity_poly.pdbx_seq_one_letter_code
_entity_poly.pdbx_strand_id
1 'polypeptide(L)' 'GWLLSPGHCANLMNPDFRELGAAYAMDPKSDAGIYWTAMFGTQQ' A
#
# COMPACT_ATOMS: atom_id res chain seq x y z
N GLY A 1 -0.87 4.60 10.38
CA GLY A 1 -0.18 4.14 9.15
C GLY A 1 -0.43 2.66 8.91
N TRP A 2 0.06 2.09 7.82
CA TRP A 2 -0.28 0.72 7.38
C TRP A 2 0.03 -0.37 8.42
N LEU A 3 1.19 -0.29 9.10
CA LEU A 3 1.56 -1.26 10.15
C LEU A 3 0.60 -1.27 11.37
N LEU A 4 -0.05 -0.14 11.66
CA LEU A 4 -0.99 -0.01 12.78
C LEU A 4 -2.43 -0.36 12.41
N SER A 5 -2.71 -0.63 11.13
CA SER A 5 -4.03 -1.04 10.66
C SER A 5 -4.04 -2.55 10.43
N PRO A 6 -4.87 -3.33 11.14
CA PRO A 6 -4.84 -4.80 11.06
C PRO A 6 -4.95 -5.34 9.62
N GLY A 7 -5.87 -4.80 8.81
CA GLY A 7 -6.05 -5.24 7.43
C GLY A 7 -4.87 -4.90 6.51
N HIS A 8 -4.32 -3.70 6.62
CA HIS A 8 -3.15 -3.31 5.82
C HIS A 8 -1.88 -4.06 6.25
N CYS A 9 -1.71 -4.25 7.57
CA CYS A 9 -0.58 -5.01 8.12
C CYS A 9 -0.61 -6.47 7.65
N ALA A 10 -1.79 -7.10 7.59
CA ALA A 10 -1.94 -8.45 7.05
C ALA A 10 -1.47 -8.55 5.59
N ASN A 11 -1.81 -7.59 4.73
CA ASN A 11 -1.33 -7.57 3.35
C ASN A 11 0.19 -7.37 3.27
N LEU A 12 0.74 -6.44 4.07
CA LEU A 12 2.17 -6.12 4.07
C LEU A 12 3.04 -7.27 4.59
N MET A 13 2.54 -8.02 5.57
CA MET A 13 3.27 -9.11 6.22
C MET A 13 3.00 -10.49 5.60
N ASN A 14 2.15 -10.57 4.57
CA ASN A 14 1.84 -11.84 3.92
C ASN A 14 3.07 -12.36 3.14
N PRO A 15 3.65 -13.51 3.54
CA PRO A 15 4.84 -14.07 2.88
C PRO A 15 4.57 -14.66 1.48
N ASP A 16 3.31 -14.81 1.08
CA ASP A 16 2.94 -15.34 -0.23
C ASP A 16 3.20 -14.32 -1.35
N PHE A 17 3.08 -13.03 -1.04
CA PHE A 17 3.39 -11.98 -2.00
C PHE A 17 4.90 -11.89 -2.23
N ARG A 18 5.28 -11.84 -3.51
CA ARG A 18 6.68 -11.76 -3.96
C ARG A 18 6.97 -10.49 -4.76
N GLU A 19 5.93 -9.75 -5.10
CA GLU A 19 6.02 -8.54 -5.90
C GLU A 19 5.27 -7.40 -5.22
N LEU A 20 5.81 -6.19 -5.34
CA LEU A 20 5.21 -4.96 -4.83
C LEU A 20 5.32 -3.88 -5.90
N GLY A 21 4.18 -3.29 -6.26
CA GLY A 21 4.10 -2.04 -6.99
C GLY A 21 3.58 -0.95 -6.07
N ALA A 22 4.22 0.21 -6.04
CA ALA A 22 3.76 1.36 -5.27
C ALA A 22 3.74 2.61 -6.14
N ALA A 23 2.75 3.46 -5.91
CA ALA A 23 2.63 4.75 -6.56
C ALA A 23 2.05 5.78 -5.59
N TYR A 24 2.23 7.05 -5.90
CA TYR A 24 1.58 8.12 -5.18
C TYR A 24 1.07 9.21 -6.13
N ALA A 25 0.09 9.95 -5.66
CA ALA A 25 -0.40 11.17 -6.30
C ALA A 25 -0.47 12.29 -5.27
N MET A 26 -0.18 13.51 -5.70
CA MET A 26 -0.33 14.71 -4.87
C MET A 26 -1.58 15.47 -5.30
N ASP A 27 -2.41 15.84 -4.33
CA ASP A 27 -3.53 16.74 -4.54
C ASP A 27 -3.52 17.82 -3.45
N PRO A 28 -3.09 19.06 -3.77
CA PRO A 28 -3.07 20.18 -2.83
C PRO A 28 -4.44 20.55 -2.25
N LYS A 29 -5.55 20.07 -2.84
CA LYS A 29 -6.92 20.32 -2.36
C LYS A 29 -7.44 19.21 -1.45
N SER A 30 -6.69 18.12 -1.29
CA SER A 30 -7.08 16.99 -0.47
C SER A 30 -6.59 17.11 0.97
N ASP A 31 -7.34 16.56 1.92
CA ASP A 31 -6.94 16.56 3.34
C ASP A 31 -5.64 15.79 3.59
N ALA A 32 -5.36 14.78 2.76
CA ALA A 32 -4.16 13.95 2.90
C ALA A 32 -2.92 14.59 2.26
N GLY A 33 -3.08 15.49 1.28
CA GLY A 33 -2.02 16.09 0.46
C GLY A 33 -1.35 15.10 -0.51
N ILE A 34 -1.01 13.90 -0.03
CA ILE A 34 -0.41 12.81 -0.80
C ILE A 34 -1.20 11.53 -0.55
N TYR A 35 -1.62 10.89 -1.64
CA TYR A 35 -2.24 9.56 -1.61
C TYR A 35 -1.24 8.52 -2.06
N TRP A 36 -1.03 7.50 -1.22
CA TRP A 36 -0.21 6.34 -1.54
C TRP A 36 -1.10 5.16 -1.89
N THR A 37 -0.68 4.39 -2.90
CA THR A 37 -1.23 3.07 -3.19
C THR A 37 -0.11 2.05 -3.27
N ALA A 38 -0.41 0.83 -2.86
CA ALA A 38 0.46 -0.32 -2.98
C ALA A 38 -0.37 -1.51 -3.49
N MET A 39 0.19 -2.26 -4.43
CA MET A 39 -0.37 -3.47 -4.99
C MET A 39 0.62 -4.61 -4.74
N PHE A 40 0.13 -5.73 -4.25
CA PHE A 40 0.93 -6.91 -3.93
C PHE A 40 0.58 -8.04 -4.89
N GLY A 41 1.61 -8.74 -5.38
CA GLY A 41 1.45 -9.77 -6.41
C GLY A 41 2.22 -11.05 -6.10
N THR A 42 1.82 -12.12 -6.78
CA THR A 42 2.53 -13.40 -6.84
C THR A 42 2.95 -13.63 -8.29
N GLN A 43 4.15 -14.18 -8.51
CA GLN A 43 4.55 -14.62 -9.85
C GLN A 43 3.59 -15.72 -10.35
N GLN A 44 3.15 -15.62 -11.60
CA GLN A 44 2.37 -16.67 -12.28
C GLN A 44 3.30 -17.75 -12.85
#